data_AF-A0A8C2YJJ3-F1
#
_entry.id   AF-A0A8C2YJJ3-F1
#
_cell.length_a   1.000
_cell.length_b   1.000
_cell.length_c   1.000
_cell.angle_alpha   90.00
_cell.angle_beta   90.00
_cell.angle_gamma   90.00
#
_symmetry.space_group_name_H-M   'P 1'
#
loop_
_entity.id
_entity.type
_entity.pdbx_description
1 polymer ?
#
loop_
_entity_poly.entity_id
_entity_poly.type
_entity_poly.pdbx_seq_one_letter_code
_entity_poly.pdbx_strand_id
1 'polypeptide(L)'
;FKQGHQFLKKREQHLLDQLATLEQLLTEGREKFKTRSVGELARLALVISELEGKAQQPAAELMQDTRDFVNRYPRKKFWLGKPIPHMVKRKTGEFSDKVLSLQRGLREFQGKLLRDLEYKTVSVTLDPQSASGYLQLSEDWTSITYSSLYQSTYLYPQQFDCEPAVLGSKGFTWGKRSRKCWKAAWWGWPETL
;
A
#
# COMPACT_ATOMS: atom_id res chain seq x y z
N PHE A 1 3.73 18.05 -3.87
CA PHE A 1 4.47 16.89 -4.43
C PHE A 1 5.77 16.53 -3.70
N LYS A 2 6.67 17.49 -3.39
CA LYS A 2 7.96 17.21 -2.70
C LYS A 2 7.81 16.54 -1.32
N GLN A 3 6.88 17.04 -0.49
CA GLN A 3 6.59 16.47 0.83
C GLN A 3 6.09 15.02 0.78
N GLY A 4 5.22 14.70 -0.19
CA GLY A 4 4.71 13.34 -0.39
C GLY A 4 5.80 12.34 -0.78
N HIS A 5 6.72 12.73 -1.67
CA HIS A 5 7.88 11.91 -2.02
C HIS A 5 8.80 11.66 -0.81
N GLN A 6 9.07 12.70 -0.02
CA GLN A 6 9.87 12.55 1.21
C GLN A 6 9.18 11.63 2.22
N PHE A 7 7.86 11.73 2.38
CA PHE A 7 7.09 10.85 3.24
C PHE A 7 7.20 9.38 2.80
N LEU A 8 7.02 9.09 1.51
CA LEU A 8 7.13 7.74 0.97
C LEU A 8 8.54 7.17 1.15
N LYS A 9 9.57 7.96 0.87
CA LYS A 9 10.97 7.55 1.07
C LYS A 9 11.28 7.22 2.53
N LYS A 10 10.78 8.02 3.47
CA LYS A 10 10.91 7.72 4.92
C LYS A 10 10.17 6.43 5.30
N ARG A 11 8.99 6.20 4.72
CA ARG A 11 8.19 4.99 4.98
C ARG A 11 8.86 3.74 4.44
N GLU A 12 9.42 3.82 3.24
CA GLU A 12 10.21 2.76 2.60
C GLU A 12 11.43 2.41 3.44
N GLN A 13 12.24 3.41 3.82
CA GLN A 13 13.43 3.19 4.64
C GLN A 13 13.08 2.50 5.97
N HIS A 14 12.02 2.96 6.64
CA HIS A 14 11.57 2.35 7.88
C HIS A 14 11.16 0.87 7.74
N LEU A 15 10.54 0.50 6.62
CA LEU A 15 10.20 -0.91 6.33
C LEU A 15 11.46 -1.73 6.04
N LEU A 16 12.44 -1.17 5.33
CA LEU A 16 13.73 -1.83 5.08
C LEU A 16 14.49 -2.09 6.38
N ASP A 17 14.53 -1.10 7.30
CA ASP A 17 15.20 -1.26 8.60
C ASP A 17 14.52 -2.35 9.46
N GLN A 18 13.18 -2.42 9.42
CA GLN A 18 12.43 -3.50 10.08
C GLN A 18 12.75 -4.87 9.48
N LEU A 19 12.87 -4.96 8.15
CA LEU A 19 13.20 -6.21 7.46
C LEU A 19 14.62 -6.67 7.83
N ALA A 20 15.61 -5.79 7.78
CA ALA A 20 16.98 -6.09 8.16
C ALA A 20 17.07 -6.59 9.62
N THR A 21 16.33 -5.98 10.54
CA THR A 21 16.25 -6.42 11.93
C THR A 21 15.67 -7.85 12.05
N LEU A 22 14.65 -8.18 11.26
CA LEU A 22 14.06 -9.53 11.25
C LEU A 22 15.04 -10.57 10.70
N GLU A 23 15.75 -10.25 9.63
CA GLU A 23 16.77 -11.10 9.02
C GLU A 23 17.94 -11.38 9.99
N GLN A 24 18.38 -10.37 10.74
CA GLN A 24 19.40 -10.53 11.76
C GLN A 24 18.94 -11.48 12.87
N LEU A 25 17.76 -11.26 13.46
CA LEU A 25 17.21 -12.13 14.51
C LEU A 25 17.05 -13.58 14.04
N LEU A 26 16.68 -13.76 12.77
CA LEU A 26 16.60 -15.07 12.12
C LEU A 26 17.95 -15.76 12.03
N THR A 27 18.96 -15.02 11.59
CA THR A 27 20.33 -15.51 11.42
C THR A 27 20.94 -15.88 12.76
N GLU A 28 20.82 -15.02 13.76
CA GLU A 28 21.28 -15.27 15.13
C GLU A 28 20.59 -16.50 15.75
N GLY A 29 19.27 -16.61 15.57
CA GLY A 29 18.51 -17.78 16.03
C GLY A 29 19.00 -19.07 15.37
N ARG A 30 19.21 -19.04 14.05
CA ARG A 30 19.72 -20.18 13.27
C ARG A 30 21.11 -20.60 13.74
N GLU A 31 22.04 -19.66 13.89
CA GLU A 31 23.41 -19.96 14.33
C GLU A 31 23.46 -20.49 15.76
N LYS A 32 22.63 -19.94 16.67
CA LYS A 32 22.49 -20.46 18.03
C LYS A 32 21.94 -21.89 18.06
N PHE A 33 20.97 -22.19 17.19
CA PHE A 33 20.46 -23.54 17.05
C PHE A 33 21.52 -24.50 16.48
N LYS A 34 22.26 -24.05 15.45
CA LYS A 34 23.31 -24.82 14.79
C LYS A 34 24.44 -25.17 15.75
N THR A 35 25.00 -24.18 16.45
CA THR A 35 26.08 -24.38 17.44
C THR A 35 25.66 -25.33 18.55
N ARG A 36 24.44 -25.18 19.10
CA ARG A 36 23.90 -26.09 20.10
C ARG A 36 23.70 -27.51 19.57
N SER A 37 23.22 -27.65 18.34
CA SER A 37 23.03 -28.95 17.68
C SER A 37 24.36 -29.65 17.45
N VAL A 38 25.41 -28.93 17.02
CA VAL A 38 26.76 -29.48 16.88
C VAL A 38 27.29 -29.99 18.23
N GLY A 39 27.08 -29.23 19.32
CA GLY A 39 27.46 -29.67 20.66
C GLY A 39 26.73 -30.94 21.11
N GLU A 40 25.42 -31.04 20.85
CA GLU A 40 24.66 -32.26 21.16
C GLU A 40 25.08 -33.44 20.28
N LEU A 41 25.37 -33.22 18.98
CA LEU A 41 25.88 -34.27 18.10
C LEU A 41 27.22 -34.82 18.58
N ALA A 42 28.16 -33.94 18.97
CA ALA A 42 29.45 -34.35 19.53
C ALA A 42 29.28 -35.14 20.83
N ARG A 43 28.38 -34.69 21.72
CA ARG A 43 28.06 -35.41 22.95
C ARG A 43 27.48 -36.80 22.67
N LEU A 44 26.59 -36.92 21.68
CA LEU A 44 26.00 -38.22 21.31
C LEU A 44 27.02 -39.14 20.64
N ALA A 45 27.91 -38.61 19.80
CA ALA A 45 29.00 -39.38 19.21
C ALA A 45 29.91 -39.99 20.29
N LEU A 46 30.29 -39.20 21.31
CA LEU A 46 31.07 -39.71 22.45
C LEU A 46 30.36 -40.84 23.19
N VAL A 47 29.06 -40.66 23.50
CA VAL A 47 28.26 -41.69 24.17
C VAL A 47 28.19 -42.97 23.32
N ILE A 48 28.01 -42.85 22.00
CA ILE A 48 27.98 -44.01 21.10
C ILE A 48 29.33 -44.72 21.13
N SER A 49 30.45 -44.02 20.99
CA SER A 49 31.77 -44.63 21.01
C SER A 49 32.11 -45.29 22.37
N GLU A 50 31.70 -44.70 23.49
CA GLU A 50 31.84 -45.32 24.81
C GLU A 50 31.02 -46.63 24.91
N LEU A 51 29.79 -46.62 24.39
CA LEU A 51 28.91 -47.80 24.36
C LEU A 51 29.46 -48.91 23.47
N GLU A 52 29.94 -48.55 22.27
CA GLU A 52 30.58 -49.48 21.33
C GLU A 52 31.84 -50.11 21.93
N GLY A 53 32.69 -49.32 22.58
CA GLY A 53 33.87 -49.81 23.27
C GLY A 53 33.54 -50.80 24.38
N LYS A 54 32.52 -50.50 25.20
CA LYS A 54 32.05 -51.42 26.25
C LYS A 54 31.43 -52.70 25.69
N ALA A 55 30.72 -52.62 24.57
CA ALA A 55 30.13 -53.80 23.93
C ALA A 55 31.17 -54.83 23.45
N GLN A 56 32.42 -54.42 23.25
CA GLN A 56 33.53 -55.31 22.87
C GLN A 56 34.24 -55.95 24.08
N GLN A 57 33.90 -55.59 25.33
CA GLN A 57 34.56 -56.12 26.53
C GLN A 57 34.04 -57.52 26.92
N PRO A 58 34.87 -58.35 27.59
CA PRO A 58 34.43 -59.63 28.13
C PRO A 58 33.27 -59.48 29.12
N ALA A 59 32.35 -60.45 29.13
CA ALA A 59 31.14 -60.41 29.97
C ALA A 59 31.43 -60.22 31.48
N ALA A 60 32.55 -60.74 31.98
CA ALA A 60 32.95 -60.62 33.38
C ALA A 60 33.29 -59.17 33.79
N GLU A 61 33.94 -58.40 32.92
CA GLU A 61 34.27 -56.98 33.16
C GLU A 61 33.02 -56.11 33.04
N LEU A 62 32.17 -56.44 32.06
CA LEU A 62 30.91 -55.74 31.79
C LEU A 62 29.94 -55.83 32.98
N MET A 63 29.87 -57.00 33.63
CA MET A 63 29.03 -57.26 34.80
C MET A 63 29.44 -56.46 36.05
N GLN A 64 30.73 -56.19 36.25
CA GLN A 64 31.21 -55.39 37.38
C GLN A 64 30.80 -53.91 37.28
N ASP A 65 30.60 -53.41 36.05
CA ASP A 65 30.41 -52.00 35.74
C ASP A 65 28.94 -51.60 35.46
N THR A 66 28.02 -52.57 35.54
CA THR A 66 26.60 -52.42 35.17
C THR A 66 25.85 -51.37 35.99
N ARG A 67 26.18 -51.19 37.28
CA ARG A 67 25.47 -50.25 38.17
C ARG A 67 25.82 -48.79 37.87
N ASP A 68 27.05 -48.52 37.47
CA ASP A 68 27.52 -47.18 37.10
C ASP A 68 27.05 -46.81 35.69
N PHE A 69 26.97 -47.79 34.80
CA PHE A 69 26.44 -47.65 33.43
C PHE A 69 24.99 -47.17 33.40
N VAL A 70 24.08 -47.84 34.12
CA VAL A 70 22.65 -47.47 34.14
C VAL A 70 22.41 -46.09 34.75
N ASN A 71 23.28 -45.65 35.67
CA ASN A 71 23.19 -44.33 36.31
C ASN A 71 23.89 -43.19 35.55
N ARG A 72 24.96 -43.47 34.79
CA ARG A 72 25.71 -42.46 34.00
C ARG A 72 25.03 -42.01 32.72
N TYR A 73 24.17 -42.85 32.15
CA TYR A 73 23.36 -42.51 30.98
C TYR A 73 21.91 -42.20 31.37
N PRO A 74 21.63 -41.31 32.35
CA PRO A 74 20.27 -40.93 32.60
C PRO A 74 19.78 -40.27 31.32
N ARG A 75 18.55 -40.60 30.96
CA ARG A 75 17.75 -40.05 29.85
C ARG A 75 17.69 -38.52 29.94
N LYS A 76 18.80 -37.82 29.71
CA LYS A 76 18.84 -36.36 29.57
C LYS A 76 17.90 -36.12 28.42
N LYS A 77 16.75 -35.52 28.73
CA LYS A 77 15.72 -35.18 27.76
C LYS A 77 16.45 -34.51 26.61
N PHE A 78 16.52 -35.20 25.48
CA PHE A 78 17.18 -34.70 24.30
C PHE A 78 16.66 -33.30 24.07
N TRP A 79 17.57 -32.37 23.82
CA TRP A 79 17.14 -31.04 23.46
C TRP A 79 16.50 -31.13 22.07
N LEU A 80 15.19 -31.42 22.01
CA LEU A 80 14.37 -31.14 20.85
C LEU A 80 14.20 -29.63 20.88
N GLY A 81 15.07 -28.94 20.15
CA GLY A 81 15.00 -27.50 20.05
C GLY A 81 13.61 -27.06 19.66
N LYS A 82 13.02 -26.18 20.46
CA LYS A 82 11.77 -25.55 20.08
C LYS A 82 12.03 -24.82 18.77
N PRO A 83 11.25 -25.08 17.72
CA PRO A 83 11.56 -24.52 16.44
C PRO A 83 11.34 -22.99 16.56
N ILE A 84 12.31 -22.24 16.03
CA ILE A 84 12.26 -20.79 15.77
C ILE A 84 11.02 -20.28 14.98
N PRO A 85 10.22 -21.09 14.23
CA PRO A 85 9.16 -20.62 13.36
C PRO A 85 8.08 -19.76 13.98
N HIS A 86 7.69 -19.93 15.25
CA HIS A 86 6.48 -19.24 15.73
C HIS A 86 6.66 -17.72 15.81
N MET A 87 7.76 -17.26 16.38
CA MET A 87 8.05 -15.82 16.48
C MET A 87 8.32 -15.20 15.11
N VAL A 88 9.07 -15.91 14.25
CA VAL A 88 9.37 -15.46 12.89
C VAL A 88 8.10 -15.36 12.07
N LYS A 89 7.30 -16.44 12.02
CA LYS A 89 6.06 -16.50 11.25
C LYS A 89 5.10 -15.37 11.63
N ARG A 90 4.97 -15.09 12.94
CA ARG A 90 4.16 -13.97 13.42
C ARG A 90 4.70 -12.63 12.92
N LYS A 91 6.00 -12.34 13.14
CA LYS A 91 6.59 -11.06 12.74
C LYS A 91 6.61 -10.87 11.22
N THR A 92 6.83 -11.94 10.44
CA THR A 92 6.75 -11.91 8.97
C THR A 92 5.31 -11.64 8.51
N GLY A 93 4.30 -12.22 9.16
CA GLY A 93 2.90 -11.92 8.90
C GLY A 93 2.57 -10.45 9.15
N GLU A 94 2.94 -9.93 10.33
CA GLU A 94 2.75 -8.51 10.68
C GLU A 94 3.46 -7.56 9.68
N PHE A 95 4.64 -7.93 9.17
CA PHE A 95 5.34 -7.17 8.14
C PHE A 95 4.62 -7.21 6.79
N SER A 96 4.15 -8.39 6.37
CA SER A 96 3.38 -8.57 5.15
C SER A 96 2.11 -7.70 5.15
N ASP A 97 1.38 -7.67 6.28
CA ASP A 97 0.18 -6.85 6.43
C ASP A 97 0.47 -5.35 6.27
N LYS A 98 1.60 -4.86 6.81
CA LYS A 98 2.02 -3.46 6.62
C LYS A 98 2.30 -3.14 5.16
N VAL A 99 2.99 -4.02 4.43
CA VAL A 99 3.30 -3.83 2.99
C VAL A 99 2.02 -3.81 2.17
N LEU A 100 1.11 -4.77 2.40
CA LEU A 100 -0.18 -4.83 1.71
C LEU A 100 -1.06 -3.60 1.99
N SER A 101 -1.04 -3.11 3.22
CA SER A 101 -1.77 -1.89 3.61
C SER A 101 -1.23 -0.66 2.90
N LEU A 102 0.10 -0.52 2.81
CA LEU A 102 0.75 0.57 2.07
C LEU A 102 0.40 0.52 0.58
N GLN A 103 0.50 -0.66 -0.05
CA GLN A 103 0.15 -0.84 -1.45
C GLN A 103 -1.31 -0.50 -1.74
N ARG A 104 -2.22 -0.86 -0.84
CA ARG A 104 -3.65 -0.51 -0.94
C ARG A 104 -3.84 1.01 -0.93
N GLY A 105 -3.25 1.70 0.04
CA GLY A 105 -3.34 3.17 0.14
C GLY A 105 -2.77 3.88 -1.09
N LEU A 106 -1.68 3.38 -1.66
CA LEU A 106 -1.10 3.92 -2.90
C LEU A 106 -2.04 3.76 -4.10
N ARG A 107 -2.67 2.58 -4.26
CA ARG A 107 -3.67 2.34 -5.32
C ARG A 107 -4.88 3.27 -5.18
N GLU A 108 -5.38 3.43 -3.96
CA GLU A 108 -6.52 4.33 -3.68
C GLU A 108 -6.18 5.80 -3.98
N PHE A 109 -4.97 6.24 -3.60
CA PHE A 109 -4.49 7.59 -3.89
C PHE A 109 -4.38 7.84 -5.39
N GLN A 110 -3.77 6.90 -6.14
CA GLN A 110 -3.68 6.97 -7.60
C GLN A 110 -5.08 7.07 -8.24
N GLY A 111 -6.02 6.23 -7.80
CA GLY A 111 -7.39 6.25 -8.32
C GLY A 111 -8.13 7.56 -8.02
N LYS A 112 -7.92 8.17 -6.85
CA LYS A 112 -8.48 9.51 -6.53
C LYS A 112 -7.87 10.60 -7.40
N LEU A 113 -6.54 10.59 -7.55
CA LEU A 113 -5.82 11.56 -8.36
C LEU A 113 -6.29 11.51 -9.83
N LEU A 114 -6.45 10.31 -10.39
CA LEU A 114 -6.90 10.12 -11.77
C LEU A 114 -8.31 10.69 -11.98
N ARG A 115 -9.23 10.43 -11.05
CA ARG A 115 -10.58 11.00 -11.08
C ARG A 115 -10.54 12.53 -11.01
N ASP A 116 -9.78 13.10 -10.09
CA ASP A 116 -9.69 14.56 -9.95
C ASP A 116 -9.12 15.23 -11.21
N LEU A 117 -8.16 14.59 -11.88
CA LEU A 117 -7.61 15.02 -13.17
C LEU A 117 -8.64 14.90 -14.30
N GLU A 118 -9.33 13.77 -14.42
CA GLU A 118 -10.40 13.57 -15.40
C GLU A 118 -11.54 14.59 -15.24
N TYR A 119 -11.91 14.95 -14.00
CA TYR A 119 -12.92 15.96 -13.75
C TYR A 119 -12.45 17.38 -14.13
N LYS A 120 -11.15 17.68 -14.01
CA LYS A 120 -10.59 18.99 -14.38
C LYS A 120 -10.32 19.16 -15.87
N THR A 121 -10.14 18.07 -16.63
CA THR A 121 -9.65 18.15 -18.02
C THR A 121 -10.75 18.15 -19.08
N VAL A 122 -12.04 18.09 -18.70
CA VAL A 122 -13.13 18.27 -19.66
C VAL A 122 -13.35 19.77 -19.89
N SER A 123 -12.60 20.35 -20.83
CA SER A 123 -12.92 21.66 -21.37
C SER A 123 -14.22 21.57 -22.17
N VAL A 124 -15.22 22.32 -21.72
CA VAL A 124 -16.48 22.50 -22.47
C VAL A 124 -16.36 23.83 -23.18
N THR A 125 -16.31 23.78 -24.50
CA THR A 125 -16.44 24.96 -25.36
C THR A 125 -17.92 25.29 -25.51
N LEU A 126 -18.22 26.57 -25.56
CA LEU A 126 -19.58 27.10 -25.70
C LEU A 126 -19.94 27.25 -27.18
N ASP A 127 -21.23 27.13 -27.48
CA ASP A 127 -21.75 27.32 -28.84
C ASP A 127 -22.20 28.77 -29.05
N PRO A 128 -21.43 29.58 -29.81
CA PRO A 128 -21.77 30.98 -30.04
C PRO A 128 -23.10 31.17 -30.79
N GLN A 129 -23.55 30.20 -31.59
CA GLN A 129 -24.81 30.33 -32.33
C GLN A 129 -26.04 30.22 -31.42
N SER A 130 -25.87 29.59 -30.25
CA SER A 130 -26.92 29.48 -29.24
C SER A 130 -26.94 30.64 -28.24
N ALA A 131 -25.90 31.48 -28.20
CA ALA A 131 -25.70 32.45 -27.14
C ALA A 131 -26.71 33.61 -27.21
N SER A 132 -27.35 33.90 -26.09
CA SER A 132 -28.24 35.06 -25.97
C SER A 132 -27.52 36.40 -26.21
N GLY A 133 -28.24 37.40 -26.72
CA GLY A 133 -27.73 38.75 -26.91
C GLY A 133 -27.31 39.48 -25.63
N TYR A 134 -27.65 38.95 -24.45
CA TYR A 134 -27.15 39.45 -23.16
C TYR A 134 -25.77 38.89 -22.79
N LEU A 135 -25.20 37.97 -23.56
CA LEU A 135 -23.96 37.27 -23.24
C LEU A 135 -22.87 37.59 -24.25
N GLN A 136 -21.67 37.91 -23.75
CA GLN A 136 -20.46 38.03 -24.54
C GLN A 136 -19.54 36.85 -24.25
N LEU A 137 -19.11 36.16 -25.30
CA LEU A 137 -18.20 35.02 -25.19
C LEU A 137 -16.75 35.49 -25.37
N SER A 138 -15.81 34.86 -24.66
CA SER A 138 -14.38 35.03 -24.90
C SER A 138 -13.96 34.46 -26.26
N GLU A 139 -12.83 34.90 -26.82
CA GLU A 139 -12.34 34.45 -28.14
C GLU A 139 -12.12 32.92 -28.21
N ASP A 140 -11.80 32.29 -27.09
CA ASP A 140 -11.60 30.84 -26.95
C ASP A 140 -12.91 30.07 -26.65
N TRP A 141 -14.05 30.77 -26.54
CA TRP A 141 -15.37 30.22 -26.25
C TRP A 141 -15.44 29.37 -24.97
N THR A 142 -14.57 29.65 -23.99
CA THR A 142 -14.58 28.94 -22.70
C THR A 142 -15.24 29.73 -21.58
N SER A 143 -15.42 31.04 -21.76
CA SER A 143 -15.88 31.97 -20.74
C SER A 143 -17.00 32.88 -21.25
N ILE A 144 -17.83 33.37 -20.33
CA ILE A 144 -19.00 34.22 -20.62
C ILE A 144 -18.97 35.44 -19.72
N THR A 145 -19.27 36.61 -20.29
CA THR A 145 -19.52 37.86 -19.57
C THR A 145 -20.96 38.31 -19.82
N TYR A 146 -21.66 38.76 -18.78
CA TYR A 146 -23.00 39.31 -18.89
C TYR A 146 -22.95 40.79 -19.28
N SER A 147 -23.76 41.17 -20.27
CA SER A 147 -24.01 42.55 -20.68
C SER A 147 -25.46 42.91 -20.38
N SER A 148 -25.67 44.02 -19.68
CA SER A 148 -27.02 44.57 -19.44
C SER A 148 -27.66 45.15 -20.70
N LEU A 149 -26.86 45.39 -21.75
CA LEU A 149 -27.32 45.81 -23.06
C LEU A 149 -27.46 44.58 -23.95
N TYR A 150 -28.64 44.40 -24.53
CA TYR A 150 -28.88 43.35 -25.52
C TYR A 150 -28.14 43.71 -26.82
N GLN A 151 -27.13 42.90 -27.16
CA GLN A 151 -26.23 43.12 -28.28
C GLN A 151 -26.35 41.99 -29.32
N SER A 152 -27.58 41.67 -29.73
CA SER A 152 -27.80 40.67 -30.79
C SER A 152 -28.67 41.20 -31.92
N THR A 153 -28.21 40.97 -33.15
CA THR A 153 -29.09 40.72 -34.30
C THR A 153 -29.53 39.26 -34.23
N TYR A 154 -30.83 38.97 -34.23
CA TYR A 154 -31.34 37.59 -34.24
C TYR A 154 -30.90 36.88 -35.52
N LEU A 155 -29.79 36.13 -35.45
CA LEU A 155 -29.11 35.57 -36.62
C LEU A 155 -29.37 34.07 -36.79
N TYR A 156 -29.71 33.36 -35.72
CA TYR A 156 -29.84 31.90 -35.72
C TYR A 156 -31.11 31.44 -34.97
N PRO A 157 -31.86 30.46 -35.50
CA PRO A 157 -33.04 29.91 -34.83
C PRO A 157 -32.77 29.26 -33.46
N GLN A 158 -31.52 28.90 -33.17
CA GLN A 158 -31.09 28.25 -31.94
C GLN A 158 -30.72 29.23 -30.82
N GLN A 159 -30.83 30.55 -31.06
CA GLN A 159 -30.44 31.59 -30.12
C GLN A 159 -31.46 31.74 -28.97
N PHE A 160 -30.97 31.93 -27.74
CA PHE A 160 -31.83 32.25 -26.61
C PHE A 160 -32.24 33.74 -26.62
N ASP A 161 -33.52 34.01 -26.80
CA ASP A 161 -34.04 35.37 -26.95
C ASP A 161 -34.25 36.13 -25.64
N CYS A 162 -34.91 35.49 -24.68
CA CYS A 162 -35.33 36.15 -23.44
C CYS A 162 -34.43 35.82 -22.25
N GLU A 163 -33.71 34.70 -22.31
CA GLU A 163 -32.90 34.19 -21.19
C GLU A 163 -31.41 34.36 -21.48
N PRO A 164 -30.60 34.87 -20.52
CA PRO A 164 -29.15 34.96 -20.68
C PRO A 164 -28.51 33.56 -20.55
N ALA A 165 -28.70 32.75 -21.60
CA ALA A 165 -28.25 31.36 -21.67
C ALA A 165 -27.45 31.10 -22.96
N VAL A 166 -26.65 30.03 -22.92
CA VAL A 166 -25.83 29.53 -24.02
C VAL A 166 -25.62 28.02 -23.84
N LEU A 167 -25.57 27.26 -24.93
CA LEU A 167 -25.31 25.81 -24.93
C LEU A 167 -23.81 25.52 -25.00
N GLY A 168 -23.41 24.32 -24.60
CA GLY A 168 -22.08 23.78 -24.90
C GLY A 168 -22.03 23.23 -26.33
N SER A 169 -20.94 23.46 -27.06
CA SER A 169 -20.80 23.08 -28.48
C SER A 169 -20.64 21.59 -28.74
N LYS A 170 -20.44 20.78 -27.70
CA LYS A 170 -20.47 19.31 -27.79
C LYS A 170 -21.63 18.76 -26.97
N GLY A 171 -22.62 18.18 -27.67
CA GLY A 171 -23.65 17.36 -27.07
C GLY A 171 -23.09 15.97 -26.70
N PHE A 172 -23.41 15.49 -25.51
CA PHE A 172 -23.01 14.14 -25.08
C PHE A 172 -24.16 13.16 -25.36
N THR A 173 -23.95 12.22 -26.27
CA THR A 173 -24.97 11.21 -26.64
C THR A 173 -24.92 9.96 -25.76
N TRP A 174 -23.88 9.75 -24.94
CA TRP A 174 -23.81 8.63 -23.98
C TRP A 174 -22.79 8.85 -22.85
N GLY A 175 -23.12 8.40 -21.62
CA GLY A 175 -22.23 8.38 -20.45
C GLY A 175 -22.88 8.77 -19.10
N LYS A 176 -22.39 8.22 -17.98
CA LYS A 176 -22.73 8.69 -16.62
C LYS A 176 -21.90 9.94 -16.29
N ARG A 177 -22.45 11.11 -16.53
CA ARG A 177 -21.89 12.38 -16.02
C ARG A 177 -22.97 13.09 -15.22
N SER A 178 -22.66 13.51 -13.99
CA SER A 178 -23.56 14.36 -13.23
C SER A 178 -23.78 15.64 -14.03
N ARG A 179 -25.03 15.92 -14.40
CA ARG A 179 -25.44 17.25 -14.87
C ARG A 179 -25.16 18.23 -13.74
N LYS A 180 -23.97 18.82 -13.71
CA LYS A 180 -23.86 20.16 -13.15
C LYS A 180 -24.22 21.08 -14.29
N CYS A 181 -25.49 21.46 -14.34
CA CYS A 181 -25.81 22.77 -14.87
C CYS A 181 -24.93 23.73 -14.07
N TRP A 182 -24.10 24.52 -14.74
CA TRP A 182 -23.67 25.75 -14.11
C TRP A 182 -24.96 26.51 -13.84
N LYS A 183 -25.50 26.43 -12.62
CA LYS A 183 -26.23 27.59 -12.12
C LYS A 183 -25.18 28.68 -12.20
N ALA A 184 -25.46 29.73 -12.96
CA ALA A 184 -24.79 31.00 -12.76
C ALA A 184 -24.84 31.23 -11.25
N ALA A 185 -23.69 31.00 -10.61
CA ALA A 185 -23.56 31.26 -9.21
C ALA A 185 -23.55 32.78 -9.16
N TRP A 186 -24.63 33.33 -8.61
CA TRP A 186 -24.69 34.69 -8.14
C TRP A 186 -23.56 34.85 -7.13
N TRP A 187 -22.39 35.28 -7.61
CA TRP A 187 -21.29 35.71 -6.76
C TRP A 187 -21.21 37.22 -6.85
N GLY A 188 -21.46 37.86 -5.71
CA GLY A 188 -21.04 39.25 -5.46
C GLY A 188 -22.09 40.30 -5.78
N TRP A 189 -23.04 40.49 -4.88
CA TRP A 189 -23.44 41.87 -4.56
C TRP A 189 -22.26 42.50 -3.80
N PRO A 190 -21.73 43.66 -4.21
CA PRO A 190 -21.04 44.53 -3.28
C PRO A 190 -22.09 45.17 -2.38
N GLU A 191 -21.96 44.99 -1.07
CA GLU A 191 -22.53 45.92 -0.09
C GLU A 191 -21.97 47.31 -0.38
N THR A 192 -22.81 48.23 -0.87
CA THR A 192 -22.78 49.68 -0.55
C THR A 192 -23.89 50.40 -1.31
N LEU A 193 -24.96 50.77 -0.60
CA LEU A 193 -25.36 52.16 -0.30
C LEU A 193 -26.58 52.14 0.63
#